data_AF-A0A9X2CEB3-F1
#
_entry.id   AF-A0A9X2CEB3-F1
#
_cell.length_a   1.000
_cell.length_b   1.000
_cell.length_c   1.000
_cell.angle_alpha   90.00
_cell.angle_beta   90.00
_cell.angle_gamma   90.00
#
_symmetry.space_group_name_H-M   'P 1'
#
loop_
_entity.id
_entity.type
_entity.pdbx_description
1 polymer ?
#
loop_
_entity_poly.entity_id
_entity_poly.type
_entity_poly.pdbx_seq_one_letter_code
_entity_poly.pdbx_strand_id
1 'polypeptide(L)'
;MRLTTLFFAFVNYAFNDKGRRAGKATLFHSLRLTEEMALKQKYLTKSQKLMRSKNEIEIEWDSSLSHTNLIDTPEGIVPLDNFSQEQREQMMFEILQPQTMKSADARKLGQDKARSKNKLKEWIKAGHFCKKGIELVDEIFSSDSLINVHHAAYRLNLLDMKRKAQRVEQLVNYIKAHNALLDKPNSLNSVNFEELLFKIPINNQIGTDIVSNEEMMHAMKSFLQRYYPDYPIKLMVLHHDERLPGEITGGHVHAFISGKNALTHQYDLRLAHIRNVNAFLFDRKGVDAELLSEKGRLNREQAGDVAKHMQEMFYEFVNEHLFHPKGINADFHPESVRKSEKRMQMRKEAKLAKRDRPFNYHTRLLEDVDSLENKSKSLNDKVSLQKKTVDDLESKAAYLSESCETLIIKRDALKLECIQQEAAAQKNQRRLSKKMRLEQEVDERLSAKVKEEKKLDASIWLKQQKHTELDSAIAEKQSILDRFSVMTTQALLPVHKMLEHMNNRLILKGRAGAAEFMQYVIKAFSADLPAELRKILIKIANNTGDTELENALTRKDSQINDSLDM
;
A
#
# COMPACT_ATOMS: atom_id res chain seq x y z
N MET A 1 -0.98 16.72 -37.35
CA MET A 1 -1.64 17.92 -36.81
C MET A 1 -2.78 17.46 -35.90
N ARG A 2 -2.87 17.99 -34.67
CA ARG A 2 -3.90 17.60 -33.68
C ARG A 2 -5.23 18.24 -34.05
N LEU A 3 -6.27 17.44 -34.27
CA LEU A 3 -7.62 17.95 -34.54
C LEU A 3 -8.30 18.39 -33.24
N THR A 4 -8.98 19.53 -33.28
CA THR A 4 -9.74 20.08 -32.16
C THR A 4 -11.03 20.74 -32.64
N THR A 5 -11.87 21.18 -31.71
CA THR A 5 -13.05 22.00 -32.00
C THR A 5 -12.99 23.27 -31.17
N LEU A 6 -13.59 24.37 -31.62
CA LEU A 6 -13.67 25.59 -30.80
C LEU A 6 -15.11 26.07 -30.68
N PHE A 7 -15.37 26.93 -29.70
CA PHE A 7 -16.66 27.59 -29.59
C PHE A 7 -16.49 29.07 -29.90
N PHE A 8 -17.16 29.53 -30.95
CA PHE A 8 -17.28 30.93 -31.31
C PHE A 8 -18.76 31.30 -31.44
N ALA A 9 -19.16 32.35 -30.73
CA ALA A 9 -20.52 32.87 -30.77
C ALA A 9 -20.51 34.38 -30.62
N PHE A 10 -21.57 35.03 -31.10
CA PHE A 10 -21.75 36.45 -30.93
C PHE A 10 -23.21 36.77 -30.55
N VAL A 11 -23.41 37.80 -29.72
CA VAL A 11 -24.71 38.20 -29.19
C VAL A 11 -24.85 39.71 -29.22
N ASN A 12 -25.93 40.16 -29.86
CA ASN A 12 -26.23 41.58 -30.04
C ASN A 12 -27.08 42.14 -28.89
N TYR A 13 -26.66 43.26 -28.31
CA TYR A 13 -27.38 43.96 -27.25
C TYR A 13 -27.88 45.31 -27.75
N ALA A 14 -29.21 45.48 -27.81
CA ALA A 14 -29.85 46.69 -28.31
C ALA A 14 -30.10 47.75 -27.21
N PHE A 15 -30.39 48.99 -27.62
CA PHE A 15 -30.73 50.09 -26.72
C PHE A 15 -32.08 49.95 -26.00
N ASN A 16 -32.96 49.06 -26.46
CA ASN A 16 -34.24 48.80 -25.81
C ASN A 16 -34.06 48.14 -24.43
N ASP A 17 -35.10 48.20 -23.59
CA ASP A 17 -35.03 47.73 -22.19
C ASP A 17 -34.64 46.25 -22.07
N LYS A 18 -35.02 45.41 -23.04
CA LYS A 18 -34.63 43.99 -23.05
C LYS A 18 -33.14 43.83 -23.35
N GLY A 19 -32.66 44.49 -24.40
CA GLY A 19 -31.25 44.47 -24.83
C GLY A 19 -30.34 45.03 -23.74
N ARG A 20 -30.67 46.17 -23.15
CA ARG A 20 -29.92 46.75 -22.03
C ARG A 20 -29.87 45.86 -20.80
N ARG A 21 -30.99 45.23 -20.43
CA ARG A 21 -31.01 44.29 -19.30
C ARG A 21 -30.10 43.09 -19.54
N ALA A 22 -30.18 42.48 -20.73
CA ALA A 22 -29.33 41.36 -21.10
C ALA A 22 -27.84 41.77 -21.20
N GLY A 23 -27.57 42.95 -21.78
CA GLY A 23 -26.23 43.52 -21.91
C GLY A 23 -25.59 43.82 -20.56
N LYS A 24 -26.37 44.37 -19.63
CA LYS A 24 -25.92 44.60 -18.25
C LYS A 24 -25.57 43.29 -17.56
N ALA A 25 -26.40 42.25 -17.71
CA ALA A 25 -26.15 40.96 -17.08
C ALA A 25 -24.85 40.29 -17.59
N THR A 26 -24.57 40.37 -18.89
CA THR A 26 -23.32 39.81 -19.44
C THR A 26 -22.09 40.62 -19.02
N LEU A 27 -22.16 41.96 -19.01
CA LEU A 27 -21.05 42.80 -18.55
C LEU A 27 -20.77 42.60 -17.06
N PHE A 28 -21.82 42.46 -16.25
CA PHE A 28 -21.71 42.17 -14.83
C PHE A 28 -20.94 40.87 -14.57
N HIS A 29 -21.29 39.81 -15.31
CA HIS A 29 -20.56 38.55 -15.29
C HIS A 29 -19.12 38.73 -15.77
N SER A 30 -18.94 39.41 -16.91
CA SER A 30 -17.65 39.60 -17.56
C SER A 30 -16.63 40.36 -16.73
N LEU A 31 -17.10 41.33 -15.95
CA LEU A 31 -16.27 42.15 -15.07
C LEU A 31 -16.19 41.59 -13.64
N ARG A 32 -16.80 40.43 -13.37
CA ARG A 32 -16.85 39.80 -12.04
C ARG A 32 -17.30 40.78 -10.95
N LEU A 33 -18.39 41.51 -11.23
CA LEU A 33 -18.97 42.44 -10.27
C LEU A 33 -19.67 41.69 -9.13
N THR A 34 -19.57 42.20 -7.90
CA THR A 34 -20.17 41.56 -6.72
C THR A 34 -21.64 41.95 -6.53
N GLU A 35 -22.43 41.08 -5.89
CA GLU A 35 -23.84 41.35 -5.59
C GLU A 35 -24.00 42.58 -4.66
N GLU A 36 -23.04 42.86 -3.79
CA GLU A 36 -23.07 44.06 -2.93
C GLU A 36 -23.10 45.36 -3.77
N MET A 37 -22.36 45.41 -4.87
CA MET A 37 -22.41 46.51 -5.84
C MET A 37 -23.76 46.53 -6.59
N ALA A 38 -24.32 45.36 -6.91
CA ALA A 38 -25.67 45.28 -7.48
C ALA A 38 -26.75 45.82 -6.52
N LEU A 39 -26.64 45.56 -5.21
CA LEU A 39 -27.61 46.01 -4.21
C LEU A 39 -27.58 47.54 -3.99
N LYS A 40 -26.42 48.19 -4.17
CA LYS A 40 -26.26 49.65 -4.01
C LYS A 40 -26.95 50.47 -5.11
N GLN A 41 -27.36 49.87 -6.23
CA GLN A 41 -28.07 50.59 -7.28
C GLN A 41 -29.60 50.60 -7.06
N LYS A 42 -30.15 51.77 -6.68
CA LYS A 42 -31.58 52.05 -6.38
C LYS A 42 -32.63 51.62 -7.43
N TYR A 43 -32.24 51.20 -8.63
CA TYR A 43 -33.14 50.85 -9.74
C TYR A 43 -33.33 49.34 -9.96
N LEU A 44 -32.75 48.48 -9.12
CA LEU A 44 -32.70 47.02 -9.32
C LEU A 44 -33.79 46.21 -8.59
N THR A 45 -34.76 46.84 -7.94
CA THR A 45 -35.68 46.19 -6.98
C THR A 45 -36.78 45.29 -7.56
N LYS A 46 -36.90 45.16 -8.89
CA LYS A 46 -37.62 44.03 -9.53
C LYS A 46 -36.69 43.05 -10.27
N SER A 47 -35.44 43.45 -10.46
CA SER A 47 -34.40 42.75 -11.21
C SER A 47 -33.71 41.66 -10.40
N GLN A 48 -33.82 41.69 -9.06
CA GLN A 48 -33.30 40.67 -8.15
C GLN A 48 -33.93 39.29 -8.32
N LYS A 49 -35.07 39.16 -9.00
CA LYS A 49 -35.61 37.83 -9.39
C LYS A 49 -34.98 37.27 -10.67
N LEU A 50 -34.17 38.06 -11.38
CA LEU A 50 -33.43 37.63 -12.58
C LEU A 50 -31.91 37.68 -12.38
N MET A 51 -31.44 38.44 -11.40
CA MET A 51 -30.04 38.47 -10.96
C MET A 51 -29.88 37.42 -9.86
N ARG A 52 -28.98 36.50 -10.14
CA ARG A 52 -28.68 35.27 -9.40
C ARG A 52 -28.40 35.56 -7.92
N SER A 53 -28.76 34.63 -7.04
CA SER A 53 -28.41 34.76 -5.62
C SER A 53 -26.89 34.74 -5.40
N LYS A 54 -26.36 35.31 -4.31
CA LYS A 54 -24.94 35.22 -3.91
C LYS A 54 -24.36 33.82 -4.11
N ASN A 55 -25.10 32.82 -3.63
CA ASN A 55 -24.71 31.42 -3.71
C ASN A 55 -24.62 30.96 -5.18
N GLU A 56 -25.54 31.38 -6.05
CA GLU A 56 -25.47 31.03 -7.49
C GLU A 56 -24.28 31.67 -8.20
N ILE A 57 -23.87 32.87 -7.81
CA ILE A 57 -22.71 33.58 -8.36
C ILE A 57 -21.42 32.90 -7.92
N GLU A 58 -21.28 32.58 -6.62
CA GLU A 58 -20.12 31.88 -6.06
C GLU A 58 -19.98 30.44 -6.57
N ILE A 59 -21.07 29.82 -7.03
CA ILE A 59 -21.10 28.46 -7.57
C ILE A 59 -20.69 28.40 -9.06
N GLU A 60 -20.45 29.52 -9.73
CA GLU A 60 -20.15 29.54 -11.17
C GLU A 60 -18.66 29.66 -11.51
N TRP A 61 -17.82 30.08 -10.56
CA TRP A 61 -16.38 30.22 -10.71
C TRP A 61 -15.68 30.14 -9.35
N ASP A 62 -14.39 29.81 -9.36
CA ASP A 62 -13.55 29.79 -8.17
C ASP A 62 -12.92 31.17 -7.90
N SER A 63 -13.32 31.82 -6.81
CA SER A 63 -12.80 33.14 -6.44
C SER A 63 -11.29 33.14 -6.14
N SER A 64 -10.73 31.99 -5.73
CA SER A 64 -9.28 31.83 -5.52
C SER A 64 -8.48 31.95 -6.83
N LEU A 65 -9.12 31.68 -7.98
CA LEU A 65 -8.54 31.79 -9.31
C LEU A 65 -8.77 33.16 -9.96
N SER A 66 -9.37 34.13 -9.26
CA SER A 66 -9.71 35.44 -9.83
C SER A 66 -8.51 36.21 -10.43
N HIS A 67 -7.31 36.02 -9.86
CA HIS A 67 -6.04 36.57 -10.35
C HIS A 67 -5.62 36.05 -11.74
N THR A 68 -6.24 34.96 -12.22
CA THR A 68 -5.96 34.38 -13.54
C THR A 68 -6.83 34.96 -14.65
N ASN A 69 -7.82 35.80 -14.30
CA ASN A 69 -8.64 36.52 -15.26
C ASN A 69 -7.88 37.74 -15.78
N LEU A 70 -8.01 38.01 -17.08
CA LEU A 70 -7.27 39.08 -17.74
C LEU A 70 -8.22 40.10 -18.37
N ILE A 71 -7.74 41.33 -18.55
CA ILE A 71 -8.41 42.42 -19.25
C ILE A 71 -7.41 43.11 -20.18
N ASP A 72 -7.82 43.41 -21.41
CA ASP A 72 -7.04 44.18 -22.38
C ASP A 72 -7.30 45.66 -22.18
N THR A 73 -6.24 46.42 -21.93
CA THR A 73 -6.24 47.87 -21.73
C THR A 73 -5.32 48.54 -22.76
N PRO A 74 -5.37 49.89 -22.89
CA PRO A 74 -4.41 50.60 -23.73
C PRO A 74 -2.94 50.34 -23.36
N GLU A 75 -2.66 50.02 -22.09
CA GLU A 75 -1.33 49.74 -21.55
C GLU A 75 -0.89 48.27 -21.77
N GLY A 76 -1.81 47.38 -22.13
CA GLY A 76 -1.54 45.97 -22.38
C GLY A 76 -2.59 45.04 -21.77
N ILE A 77 -2.32 43.73 -21.81
CA ILE A 77 -3.15 42.74 -21.14
C ILE A 77 -2.67 42.62 -19.69
N VAL A 78 -3.57 42.84 -18.74
CA VAL A 78 -3.25 42.81 -17.30
C VAL A 78 -4.29 41.99 -16.53
N PRO A 79 -3.96 41.50 -15.32
CA PRO A 79 -4.95 40.88 -14.44
C PRO A 79 -6.16 41.78 -14.16
N LEU A 80 -7.37 41.21 -14.20
CA LEU A 80 -8.62 41.93 -13.94
C LEU A 80 -8.73 42.38 -12.48
N ASP A 81 -8.06 41.69 -11.56
CA ASP A 81 -7.98 42.03 -10.14
C ASP A 81 -7.18 43.30 -9.82
N ASN A 82 -6.40 43.81 -10.78
CA ASN A 82 -5.78 45.14 -10.70
C ASN A 82 -6.80 46.29 -10.65
N PHE A 83 -8.06 46.03 -11.02
CA PHE A 83 -9.13 47.02 -10.99
C PHE A 83 -10.06 46.79 -9.81
N SER A 84 -10.40 47.86 -9.08
CA SER A 84 -11.39 47.82 -8.00
C SER A 84 -12.79 47.53 -8.54
N GLN A 85 -13.71 47.11 -7.67
CA GLN A 85 -15.11 46.87 -8.05
C GLN A 85 -15.78 48.13 -8.60
N GLU A 86 -15.46 49.31 -8.06
CA GLU A 86 -15.95 50.62 -8.53
C GLU A 86 -15.41 50.96 -9.92
N GLN A 87 -14.13 50.69 -10.19
CA GLN A 87 -13.54 50.91 -11.51
C GLN A 87 -14.20 50.00 -12.56
N ARG A 88 -14.40 48.72 -12.22
CA ARG A 88 -15.10 47.76 -13.09
C ARG A 88 -16.56 48.16 -13.33
N GLU A 89 -17.24 48.67 -12.30
CA GLU A 89 -18.60 49.17 -12.42
C GLU A 89 -18.67 50.39 -13.37
N GLN A 90 -17.70 51.29 -13.27
CA GLN A 90 -17.57 52.43 -14.17
C GLN A 90 -17.38 51.99 -15.63
N MET A 91 -16.50 50.99 -15.88
CA MET A 91 -16.34 50.39 -17.22
C MET A 91 -17.68 49.86 -17.76
N MET A 92 -18.44 49.12 -16.94
CA MET A 92 -19.76 48.62 -17.34
C MET A 92 -20.69 49.76 -17.77
N PHE A 93 -20.73 50.86 -17.02
CA PHE A 93 -21.60 51.99 -17.33
C PHE A 93 -21.18 52.73 -18.62
N GLU A 94 -19.88 52.85 -18.86
CA GLU A 94 -19.34 53.44 -20.09
C GLU A 94 -19.72 52.61 -21.32
N ILE A 95 -19.65 51.29 -21.23
CA ILE A 95 -20.02 50.37 -22.31
C ILE A 95 -21.54 50.40 -22.55
N LEU A 96 -22.35 50.37 -21.48
CA LEU A 96 -23.80 50.41 -21.60
C LEU A 96 -24.32 51.72 -22.19
N GLN A 97 -23.61 52.82 -21.95
CA GLN A 97 -24.00 54.21 -22.24
C GLN A 97 -25.33 54.60 -21.55
N PRO A 98 -25.58 55.89 -21.26
CA PRO A 98 -26.86 56.32 -20.67
C PRO A 98 -28.04 56.01 -21.61
N GLN A 99 -29.24 55.84 -21.03
CA GLN A 99 -30.46 55.67 -21.81
C GLN A 99 -30.75 57.02 -22.50
N THR A 100 -30.46 57.12 -23.79
CA THR A 100 -30.46 58.41 -24.51
C THR A 100 -31.85 59.01 -24.72
N MET A 101 -32.93 58.20 -24.58
CA MET A 101 -34.35 58.61 -24.62
C MET A 101 -35.30 57.41 -24.41
N LYS A 102 -36.55 57.71 -24.00
CA LYS A 102 -37.63 56.71 -24.03
C LYS A 102 -38.04 56.38 -25.47
N SER A 103 -38.54 55.17 -25.67
CA SER A 103 -38.97 54.65 -26.99
C SER A 103 -40.03 55.51 -27.68
N ALA A 104 -41.00 56.00 -26.91
CA ALA A 104 -42.07 56.86 -27.40
C ALA A 104 -41.53 58.19 -27.92
N ASP A 105 -40.60 58.80 -27.18
CA ASP A 105 -40.01 60.10 -27.52
C ASP A 105 -39.12 59.98 -28.78
N ALA A 106 -38.31 58.92 -28.86
CA ALA A 106 -37.51 58.60 -30.04
C ALA A 106 -38.36 58.48 -31.31
N ARG A 107 -39.46 57.70 -31.22
CA ARG A 107 -40.38 57.47 -32.33
C ARG A 107 -41.06 58.76 -32.76
N LYS A 108 -41.51 59.57 -31.79
CA LYS A 108 -42.16 60.86 -32.06
C LYS A 108 -41.21 61.81 -32.77
N LEU A 109 -40.00 62.00 -32.25
CA LEU A 109 -38.97 62.84 -32.87
C LEU A 109 -38.60 62.36 -34.28
N GLY A 110 -38.50 61.03 -34.49
CA GLY A 110 -38.27 60.45 -35.81
C GLY A 110 -39.40 60.74 -36.81
N GLN A 111 -40.66 60.64 -36.36
CA GLN A 111 -41.84 61.00 -37.15
C GLN A 111 -41.88 62.49 -37.45
N ASP A 112 -41.57 63.35 -36.48
CA ASP A 112 -41.52 64.80 -36.63
C ASP A 112 -40.43 65.22 -37.63
N LYS A 113 -39.24 64.62 -37.54
CA LYS A 113 -38.14 64.81 -38.52
C LYS A 113 -38.59 64.41 -39.93
N ALA A 114 -39.16 63.22 -40.09
CA ALA A 114 -39.61 62.72 -41.39
C ALA A 114 -40.74 63.57 -41.99
N ARG A 115 -41.74 63.94 -41.18
CA ARG A 115 -42.86 64.79 -41.59
C ARG A 115 -42.36 66.16 -42.05
N SER A 116 -41.47 66.79 -41.27
CA SER A 116 -40.88 68.09 -41.62
C SER A 116 -40.05 68.00 -42.90
N LYS A 117 -39.22 66.96 -43.05
CA LYS A 117 -38.41 66.70 -44.26
C LYS A 117 -39.29 66.52 -45.49
N ASN A 118 -40.34 65.71 -45.41
CA ASN A 118 -41.25 65.46 -46.54
C ASN A 118 -41.98 66.74 -46.96
N LYS A 119 -42.49 67.51 -46.00
CA LYS A 119 -43.19 68.77 -46.26
C LYS A 119 -42.29 69.81 -46.93
N LEU A 120 -41.04 69.94 -46.47
CA LEU A 120 -40.04 70.78 -47.13
C LEU A 120 -39.74 70.30 -48.56
N LYS A 121 -39.57 68.99 -48.78
CA LYS A 121 -39.38 68.41 -50.13
C LYS A 121 -40.57 68.64 -51.05
N GLU A 122 -41.80 68.51 -50.55
CA GLU A 122 -43.03 68.79 -51.31
C GLU A 122 -43.08 70.25 -51.76
N TRP A 123 -42.74 71.19 -50.86
CA TRP A 123 -42.66 72.60 -51.21
C TRP A 123 -41.55 72.91 -52.21
N ILE A 124 -40.39 72.27 -52.10
CA ILE A 124 -39.33 72.39 -53.10
C ILE A 124 -39.85 71.94 -54.48
N LYS A 125 -40.50 70.77 -54.55
CA LYS A 125 -41.12 70.25 -55.79
C LYS A 125 -42.21 71.16 -56.35
N ALA A 126 -42.99 71.82 -55.48
CA ALA A 126 -44.04 72.76 -55.85
C ALA A 126 -43.51 74.17 -56.26
N GLY A 127 -42.19 74.34 -56.39
CA GLY A 127 -41.60 75.62 -56.80
C GLY A 127 -41.72 76.73 -55.74
N HIS A 128 -41.86 76.36 -54.47
CA HIS A 128 -42.10 77.29 -53.37
C HIS A 128 -40.83 77.87 -52.74
N PHE A 129 -39.66 77.46 -53.22
CA PHE A 129 -38.33 77.92 -52.79
C PHE A 129 -37.57 78.50 -53.99
N CYS A 130 -36.79 79.54 -53.74
CA CYS A 130 -35.79 80.01 -54.70
C CYS A 130 -34.55 79.07 -54.67
N LYS A 131 -33.69 79.16 -55.70
CA LYS A 131 -32.49 78.30 -55.82
C LYS A 131 -31.63 78.28 -54.55
N LYS A 132 -31.31 79.44 -53.99
CA LYS A 132 -30.54 79.59 -52.74
C LYS A 132 -31.22 78.93 -51.52
N GLY A 133 -32.56 78.90 -51.51
CA GLY A 133 -33.33 78.26 -50.45
C GLY A 133 -33.32 76.74 -50.55
N ILE A 134 -33.32 76.20 -51.77
CA ILE A 134 -33.15 74.77 -52.02
C ILE A 134 -31.75 74.33 -51.56
N GLU A 135 -30.71 75.05 -51.99
CA GLU A 135 -29.31 74.79 -51.59
C GLU A 135 -29.14 74.77 -50.07
N LEU A 136 -29.73 75.74 -49.34
CA LEU A 136 -29.71 75.76 -47.88
C LEU A 136 -30.41 74.55 -47.24
N VAL A 137 -31.58 74.16 -47.76
CA VAL A 137 -32.32 73.01 -47.22
C VAL A 137 -31.57 71.70 -47.50
N ASP A 138 -30.94 71.56 -48.66
CA ASP A 138 -30.13 70.39 -49.02
C ASP A 138 -28.83 70.30 -48.22
N GLU A 139 -28.18 71.44 -47.93
CA GLU A 139 -27.06 71.55 -46.98
C GLU A 139 -27.46 71.01 -45.60
N ILE A 140 -28.63 71.44 -45.11
CA ILE A 140 -29.18 71.01 -43.81
C ILE A 140 -29.59 69.53 -43.81
N PHE A 141 -30.11 69.01 -44.93
CA PHE A 141 -30.50 67.61 -45.05
C PHE A 141 -29.32 66.64 -45.15
N SER A 142 -28.17 67.13 -45.61
CA SER A 142 -26.93 66.37 -45.76
C SER A 142 -25.99 66.50 -44.56
N SER A 143 -26.32 67.33 -43.59
CA SER A 143 -25.50 67.52 -42.39
C SER A 143 -25.69 66.38 -41.39
N ASP A 144 -24.58 65.76 -40.98
CA ASP A 144 -24.51 64.76 -39.91
C ASP A 144 -24.05 65.36 -38.57
N SER A 145 -23.97 66.69 -38.47
CA SER A 145 -23.50 67.41 -37.29
C SER A 145 -24.59 68.29 -36.66
N LEU A 146 -24.29 68.85 -35.49
CA LEU A 146 -25.20 69.75 -34.78
C LEU A 146 -25.43 71.02 -35.61
N ILE A 147 -26.68 71.31 -35.96
CA ILE A 147 -27.03 72.47 -36.78
C ILE A 147 -27.47 73.63 -35.88
N ASN A 148 -26.88 74.81 -36.03
CA ASN A 148 -27.34 76.00 -35.31
C ASN A 148 -28.71 76.45 -35.86
N VAL A 149 -29.76 76.19 -35.09
CA VAL A 149 -31.16 76.46 -35.47
C VAL A 149 -31.42 77.94 -35.74
N HIS A 150 -30.82 78.85 -34.97
CA HIS A 150 -31.02 80.29 -35.12
C HIS A 150 -30.36 80.80 -36.39
N HIS A 151 -29.14 80.35 -36.67
CA HIS A 151 -28.41 80.73 -37.88
C HIS A 151 -29.11 80.23 -39.16
N ALA A 152 -29.54 78.96 -39.17
CA ALA A 152 -30.26 78.38 -40.30
C ALA A 152 -31.61 79.06 -40.55
N ALA A 153 -32.37 79.33 -39.48
CA ALA A 153 -33.64 80.05 -39.56
C ALA A 153 -33.45 81.47 -40.10
N TYR A 154 -32.42 82.18 -39.62
CA TYR A 154 -32.07 83.53 -40.10
C TYR A 154 -31.71 83.53 -41.59
N ARG A 155 -30.82 82.62 -42.03
CA ARG A 155 -30.43 82.46 -43.45
C ARG A 155 -31.65 82.24 -44.35
N LEU A 156 -32.57 81.36 -43.94
CA LEU A 156 -33.78 81.09 -44.70
C LEU A 156 -34.73 82.31 -44.72
N ASN A 157 -34.80 83.06 -43.60
CA ASN A 157 -35.67 84.21 -43.47
C ASN A 157 -35.24 85.41 -44.34
N LEU A 158 -33.97 85.50 -44.74
CA LEU A 158 -33.47 86.55 -45.64
C LEU A 158 -33.89 86.35 -47.11
N LEU A 159 -34.25 85.14 -47.50
CA LEU A 159 -34.58 84.82 -48.89
C LEU A 159 -36.00 85.26 -49.24
N ASP A 160 -36.23 85.72 -50.46
CA ASP A 160 -37.59 86.06 -50.90
C ASP A 160 -38.42 84.80 -51.22
N MET A 161 -39.57 84.65 -50.56
CA MET A 161 -40.49 83.53 -50.73
C MET A 161 -41.87 83.82 -50.13
N LYS A 162 -42.93 83.30 -50.78
CA LYS A 162 -44.30 83.33 -50.23
C LYS A 162 -44.37 82.55 -48.92
N ARG A 163 -45.29 82.87 -47.99
CA ARG A 163 -45.50 82.18 -46.68
C ARG A 163 -44.20 81.76 -45.96
N LYS A 164 -43.24 82.67 -45.89
CA LYS A 164 -41.90 82.49 -45.32
C LYS A 164 -41.91 81.94 -43.90
N ALA A 165 -42.75 82.49 -43.03
CA ALA A 165 -42.87 82.06 -41.64
C ALA A 165 -43.14 80.55 -41.50
N GLN A 166 -44.04 79.99 -42.32
CA GLN A 166 -44.35 78.56 -42.31
C GLN A 166 -43.15 77.71 -42.74
N ARG A 167 -42.35 78.17 -43.70
CA ARG A 167 -41.16 77.45 -44.19
C ARG A 167 -40.03 77.47 -43.16
N VAL A 168 -39.80 78.63 -42.54
CA VAL A 168 -38.84 78.79 -41.44
C VAL A 168 -39.23 77.90 -40.26
N GLU A 169 -40.51 77.88 -39.87
CA GLU A 169 -41.00 77.02 -38.78
C GLU A 169 -40.76 75.53 -39.08
N GLN A 170 -41.05 75.06 -40.29
CA GLN A 170 -40.79 73.66 -40.66
C GLN A 170 -39.30 73.32 -40.70
N LEU A 171 -38.45 74.25 -41.14
CA LEU A 171 -36.99 74.07 -41.08
C LEU A 171 -36.51 73.97 -39.63
N VAL A 172 -37.01 74.85 -38.75
CA VAL A 172 -36.72 74.83 -37.32
C VAL A 172 -37.16 73.51 -36.69
N ASN A 173 -38.36 73.02 -37.01
CA ASN A 173 -38.85 71.73 -36.51
C ASN A 173 -37.98 70.56 -36.99
N TYR A 174 -37.56 70.58 -38.26
CA TYR A 174 -36.61 69.60 -38.79
C TYR A 174 -35.29 69.64 -38.01
N ILE A 175 -34.68 70.82 -37.83
CA ILE A 175 -33.40 70.98 -37.15
C ILE A 175 -33.49 70.56 -35.68
N LYS A 176 -34.55 70.97 -34.97
CA LYS A 176 -34.76 70.56 -33.56
C LYS A 176 -34.85 69.04 -33.44
N ALA A 177 -35.62 68.39 -34.31
CA ALA A 177 -35.75 66.93 -34.33
C ALA A 177 -34.44 66.26 -34.76
N HIS A 178 -33.72 66.82 -35.74
CA HIS A 178 -32.41 66.34 -36.19
C HIS A 178 -31.37 66.39 -35.06
N ASN A 179 -31.17 67.55 -34.44
CA ASN A 179 -30.23 67.74 -33.34
C ASN A 179 -30.59 66.87 -32.13
N ALA A 180 -31.89 66.71 -31.81
CA ALA A 180 -32.34 65.87 -30.71
C ALA A 180 -32.09 64.36 -30.94
N LEU A 181 -31.95 63.96 -32.20
CA LEU A 181 -31.64 62.61 -32.65
C LEU A 181 -30.15 62.44 -33.03
N LEU A 182 -29.35 63.50 -33.01
CA LEU A 182 -27.92 63.46 -33.30
C LEU A 182 -27.22 62.50 -32.32
N ASP A 183 -26.30 61.68 -32.81
CA ASP A 183 -25.60 60.62 -32.07
C ASP A 183 -26.49 59.55 -31.41
N LYS A 184 -27.81 59.57 -31.65
CA LYS A 184 -28.75 58.58 -31.14
C LYS A 184 -29.00 57.50 -32.20
N PRO A 185 -29.27 56.26 -31.77
CA PRO A 185 -29.61 55.20 -32.69
C PRO A 185 -30.92 55.52 -33.42
N ASN A 186 -30.98 55.22 -34.72
CA ASN A 186 -32.19 55.39 -35.55
C ASN A 186 -33.41 54.61 -35.00
N SER A 187 -33.15 53.56 -34.24
CA SER A 187 -34.15 52.77 -33.52
C SER A 187 -33.56 52.28 -32.20
N LEU A 188 -34.37 52.16 -31.16
CA LEU A 188 -33.93 51.46 -29.93
C LEU A 188 -33.63 49.97 -30.15
N ASN A 189 -34.02 49.40 -31.30
CA ASN A 189 -33.63 48.05 -31.70
C ASN A 189 -32.25 48.00 -32.38
N SER A 190 -31.60 49.14 -32.60
CA SER A 190 -30.23 49.17 -33.09
C SER A 190 -29.30 48.54 -32.06
N VAL A 191 -28.26 47.88 -32.54
CA VAL A 191 -27.24 47.26 -31.70
C VAL A 191 -26.46 48.37 -31.00
N ASN A 192 -26.41 48.34 -29.67
CA ASN A 192 -25.56 49.21 -28.86
C ASN A 192 -24.13 48.68 -28.85
N PHE A 193 -23.98 47.41 -28.50
CA PHE A 193 -22.74 46.66 -28.59
C PHE A 193 -23.05 45.18 -28.87
N GLU A 194 -22.05 44.48 -29.37
CA GLU A 194 -22.08 43.03 -29.57
C GLU A 194 -21.00 42.40 -28.70
N GLU A 195 -21.34 41.29 -28.05
CA GLU A 195 -20.37 40.43 -27.38
C GLU A 195 -19.99 39.29 -28.30
N LEU A 196 -18.70 39.02 -28.44
CA LEU A 196 -18.13 37.86 -29.09
C LEU A 196 -17.46 36.98 -28.03
N LEU A 197 -17.72 35.68 -28.09
CA LEU A 197 -17.21 34.68 -27.16
C LEU A 197 -16.33 33.69 -27.92
N PHE A 198 -15.08 33.55 -27.50
CA PHE A 198 -14.14 32.54 -27.99
C PHE A 198 -13.74 31.62 -26.84
N LYS A 199 -14.01 30.32 -26.97
CA LYS A 199 -13.68 29.31 -25.97
C LYS A 199 -13.06 28.08 -26.62
N ILE A 200 -12.02 27.55 -25.97
CA ILE A 200 -11.52 26.21 -26.25
C ILE A 200 -12.13 25.26 -25.22
N PRO A 201 -13.00 24.32 -25.63
CA PRO A 201 -13.58 23.33 -24.71
C PRO A 201 -12.54 22.52 -23.94
N ILE A 202 -12.79 22.31 -22.64
CA ILE A 202 -11.91 21.54 -21.72
C ILE A 202 -11.59 20.14 -22.27
N ASN A 203 -12.59 19.46 -22.85
CA ASN A 203 -12.43 18.11 -23.42
C ASN A 203 -11.43 18.02 -24.57
N ASN A 204 -11.03 19.14 -25.16
CA ASN A 204 -10.00 19.13 -26.18
C ASN A 204 -8.59 19.00 -25.60
N GLN A 205 -8.40 19.17 -24.28
CA GLN A 205 -7.12 19.06 -23.57
C GLN A 205 -6.02 19.96 -24.16
N ILE A 206 -6.39 21.17 -24.57
CA ILE A 206 -5.46 22.23 -24.97
C ILE A 206 -5.36 23.18 -23.79
N GLY A 207 -4.23 23.13 -23.09
CA GLY A 207 -3.97 23.95 -21.92
C GLY A 207 -3.25 25.26 -22.25
N THR A 208 -3.06 26.08 -21.21
CA THR A 208 -2.32 27.34 -21.25
C THR A 208 -0.83 27.16 -21.55
N ASP A 209 -0.32 25.93 -21.42
CA ASP A 209 1.03 25.50 -21.82
C ASP A 209 1.22 25.42 -23.34
N ILE A 210 0.13 25.20 -24.09
CA ILE A 210 0.15 25.13 -25.56
C ILE A 210 -0.33 26.44 -26.17
N VAL A 211 -1.50 26.92 -25.73
CA VAL A 211 -2.12 28.17 -26.18
C VAL A 211 -2.35 29.03 -24.96
N SER A 212 -1.56 30.09 -24.79
CA SER A 212 -1.68 30.95 -23.63
C SER A 212 -2.97 31.78 -23.67
N ASN A 213 -3.43 32.23 -22.51
CA ASN A 213 -4.59 33.09 -22.38
C ASN A 213 -4.41 34.42 -23.15
N GLU A 214 -3.21 35.01 -23.11
CA GLU A 214 -2.87 36.22 -23.86
C GLU A 214 -2.92 35.99 -25.37
N GLU A 215 -2.40 34.86 -25.85
CA GLU A 215 -2.46 34.50 -27.27
C GLU A 215 -3.91 34.37 -27.76
N MET A 216 -4.82 33.83 -26.93
CA MET A 216 -6.25 33.79 -27.26
C MET A 216 -6.86 35.19 -27.39
N MET A 217 -6.52 36.10 -26.47
CA MET A 217 -6.99 37.49 -26.50
C MET A 217 -6.43 38.23 -27.71
N HIS A 218 -5.13 38.06 -28.02
CA HIS A 218 -4.51 38.63 -29.21
C HIS A 218 -5.16 38.11 -30.49
N ALA A 219 -5.42 36.81 -30.61
CA ALA A 219 -6.12 36.25 -31.78
C ALA A 219 -7.52 36.87 -31.96
N MET A 220 -8.30 37.02 -30.89
CA MET A 220 -9.60 37.70 -30.95
C MET A 220 -9.45 39.17 -31.36
N LYS A 221 -8.49 39.90 -30.78
CA LYS A 221 -8.23 41.30 -31.08
C LYS A 221 -7.83 41.49 -32.55
N SER A 222 -6.92 40.68 -33.06
CA SER A 222 -6.48 40.71 -34.45
C SER A 222 -7.60 40.35 -35.42
N PHE A 223 -8.45 39.37 -35.09
CA PHE A 223 -9.65 39.07 -35.87
C PHE A 223 -10.58 40.29 -35.97
N LEU A 224 -10.85 40.93 -34.84
CA LEU A 224 -11.71 42.12 -34.78
C LEU A 224 -11.09 43.32 -35.52
N GLN A 225 -9.78 43.54 -35.39
CA GLN A 225 -9.08 44.59 -36.14
C GLN A 225 -9.06 44.34 -37.64
N ARG A 226 -8.99 43.08 -38.07
CA ARG A 226 -8.97 42.69 -39.49
C ARG A 226 -10.33 42.90 -40.16
N TYR A 227 -11.40 42.43 -39.52
CA TYR A 227 -12.73 42.38 -40.13
C TYR A 227 -13.67 43.50 -39.65
N TYR A 228 -13.41 44.10 -38.49
CA TYR A 228 -14.23 45.16 -37.89
C TYR A 228 -13.39 46.38 -37.45
N PRO A 229 -12.47 46.91 -38.29
CA PRO A 229 -11.55 47.98 -37.90
C PRO A 229 -12.26 49.25 -37.43
N ASP A 230 -13.43 49.54 -38.00
CA ASP A 230 -14.19 50.75 -37.70
C ASP A 230 -15.12 50.60 -36.48
N TYR A 231 -15.15 49.44 -35.82
CA TYR A 231 -16.02 49.17 -34.68
C TYR A 231 -15.16 49.00 -33.43
N PRO A 232 -15.03 50.04 -32.58
CA PRO A 232 -14.13 50.01 -31.43
C PRO A 232 -14.44 48.86 -30.49
N ILE A 233 -13.39 48.15 -30.07
CA ILE A 233 -13.45 47.20 -28.95
C ILE A 233 -13.63 48.03 -27.68
N LYS A 234 -14.79 47.86 -27.03
CA LYS A 234 -15.20 48.56 -25.81
C LYS A 234 -14.66 47.89 -24.55
N LEU A 235 -14.50 46.58 -24.58
CA LEU A 235 -13.96 45.77 -23.49
C LEU A 235 -13.51 44.43 -24.07
N MET A 236 -12.40 43.89 -23.61
CA MET A 236 -12.04 42.50 -23.86
C MET A 236 -11.48 41.90 -22.58
N VAL A 237 -12.09 40.81 -22.12
CA VAL A 237 -11.71 40.10 -20.90
C VAL A 237 -11.56 38.62 -21.19
N LEU A 238 -10.68 37.97 -20.46
CA LEU A 238 -10.55 36.52 -20.44
C LEU A 238 -10.86 35.99 -19.05
N HIS A 239 -11.66 34.93 -19.01
CA HIS A 239 -11.95 34.19 -17.78
C HIS A 239 -11.22 32.86 -17.77
N HIS A 240 -10.52 32.61 -16.66
CA HIS A 240 -9.81 31.36 -16.41
C HIS A 240 -10.06 30.81 -14.99
N ASP A 241 -11.15 31.29 -14.36
CA ASP A 241 -11.65 30.91 -13.03
C ASP A 241 -12.85 29.96 -13.07
N GLU A 242 -13.37 29.61 -14.26
CA GLU A 242 -14.48 28.66 -14.44
C GLU A 242 -14.02 27.19 -14.61
N ARG A 243 -12.86 26.85 -14.03
CA ARG A 243 -12.22 25.53 -14.10
C ARG A 243 -11.96 25.00 -12.70
N LEU A 244 -11.75 23.69 -12.57
CA LEU A 244 -11.36 23.11 -11.28
C LEU A 244 -9.92 23.53 -10.92
N PRO A 245 -9.58 23.59 -9.62
CA PRO A 245 -8.21 23.78 -9.17
C PRO A 245 -7.25 22.76 -9.82
N GLY A 246 -6.07 23.22 -10.25
CA GLY A 246 -5.08 22.38 -10.93
C GLY A 246 -5.31 22.13 -12.43
N GLU A 247 -6.49 22.44 -12.99
CA GLU A 247 -6.69 22.38 -14.44
C GLU A 247 -5.97 23.53 -15.14
N ILE A 248 -5.41 23.31 -16.32
CA ILE A 248 -4.79 24.39 -17.13
C ILE A 248 -5.59 24.69 -18.40
N THR A 249 -6.83 24.21 -18.48
CA THR A 249 -7.71 24.32 -19.67
C THR A 249 -8.97 25.12 -19.34
N GLY A 250 -9.78 25.45 -20.35
CA GLY A 250 -11.11 26.04 -20.15
C GLY A 250 -11.17 27.57 -20.14
N GLY A 251 -10.05 28.24 -20.43
CA GLY A 251 -10.01 29.68 -20.67
C GLY A 251 -10.95 30.11 -21.81
N HIS A 252 -11.54 31.30 -21.67
CA HIS A 252 -12.40 31.87 -22.71
C HIS A 252 -12.39 33.40 -22.70
N VAL A 253 -12.46 33.98 -23.90
CA VAL A 253 -12.41 35.42 -24.16
C VAL A 253 -13.82 35.94 -24.44
N HIS A 254 -14.18 37.03 -23.78
CA HIS A 254 -15.32 37.87 -24.10
C HIS A 254 -14.80 39.19 -24.68
N ALA A 255 -15.17 39.51 -25.91
CA ALA A 255 -14.87 40.80 -26.54
C ALA A 255 -16.17 41.55 -26.84
N PHE A 256 -16.25 42.81 -26.42
CA PHE A 256 -17.40 43.68 -26.61
C PHE A 256 -17.04 44.73 -27.64
N ILE A 257 -17.67 44.72 -28.81
CA ILE A 257 -17.45 45.73 -29.85
C ILE A 257 -18.64 46.69 -29.94
N SER A 258 -18.37 47.94 -30.32
CA SER A 258 -19.43 48.91 -30.51
C SER A 258 -20.34 48.53 -31.68
N GLY A 259 -21.65 48.74 -31.51
CA GLY A 259 -22.57 48.73 -32.64
C GLY A 259 -22.47 49.98 -33.52
N LYS A 260 -21.78 51.04 -33.03
CA LYS A 260 -21.55 52.31 -33.73
C LYS A 260 -20.21 52.27 -34.47
N ASN A 261 -20.25 52.50 -35.77
CA ASN A 261 -19.05 52.70 -36.58
C ASN A 261 -18.38 54.03 -36.19
N ALA A 262 -17.08 54.02 -35.95
CA ALA A 262 -16.30 55.16 -35.50
C ALA A 262 -16.10 56.22 -36.59
N LEU A 263 -16.09 55.81 -37.87
CA LEU A 263 -15.91 56.70 -39.02
C LEU A 263 -17.23 57.33 -39.47
N THR A 264 -18.29 56.52 -39.61
CA THR A 264 -19.59 56.99 -40.14
C THR A 264 -20.53 57.47 -39.04
N HIS A 265 -20.23 57.15 -37.78
CA HIS A 265 -21.10 57.38 -36.62
C HIS A 265 -22.48 56.70 -36.70
N GLN A 266 -22.66 55.73 -37.60
CA GLN A 266 -23.91 54.99 -37.76
C GLN A 266 -23.92 53.69 -36.95
N TYR A 267 -25.11 53.26 -36.51
CA TYR A 267 -25.31 51.99 -35.83
C TYR A 267 -25.60 50.86 -36.83
N ASP A 268 -24.58 50.44 -37.56
CA ASP A 268 -24.68 49.60 -38.76
C ASP A 268 -23.86 48.30 -38.69
N LEU A 269 -23.41 47.87 -37.50
CA LEU A 269 -22.62 46.64 -37.31
C LEU A 269 -23.21 45.39 -38.02
N ARG A 270 -24.55 45.25 -38.05
CA ARG A 270 -25.21 44.16 -38.77
C ARG A 270 -24.95 44.16 -40.27
N LEU A 271 -24.87 45.35 -40.87
CA LEU A 271 -24.54 45.50 -42.27
C LEU A 271 -23.06 45.18 -42.51
N ALA A 272 -22.17 45.53 -41.59
CA ALA A 272 -20.77 45.13 -41.65
C ALA A 272 -20.61 43.60 -41.62
N HIS A 273 -21.35 42.86 -40.79
CA HIS A 273 -21.34 41.40 -40.85
C HIS A 273 -21.71 40.86 -42.23
N ILE A 274 -22.76 41.40 -42.86
CA ILE A 274 -23.19 40.99 -44.20
C ILE A 274 -22.08 41.25 -45.22
N ARG A 275 -21.47 42.44 -45.18
CA ARG A 275 -20.38 42.82 -46.09
C ARG A 275 -19.16 41.94 -45.93
N ASN A 276 -18.76 41.67 -44.70
CA ASN A 276 -17.63 40.80 -44.38
C ASN A 276 -17.87 39.35 -44.84
N VAL A 277 -19.08 38.82 -44.63
CA VAL A 277 -19.47 37.49 -45.12
C VAL A 277 -19.52 37.46 -46.64
N ASN A 278 -20.07 38.48 -47.29
CA ASN A 278 -20.11 38.56 -48.75
C ASN A 278 -18.70 38.62 -49.35
N ALA A 279 -17.79 39.41 -48.78
CA ALA A 279 -16.40 39.46 -49.19
C ALA A 279 -15.72 38.08 -49.05
N PHE A 280 -15.92 37.42 -47.91
CA PHE A 280 -15.40 36.07 -47.67
C PHE A 280 -15.93 35.01 -48.65
N LEU A 281 -17.24 35.06 -48.97
CA LEU A 281 -17.85 34.15 -49.95
C LEU A 281 -17.31 34.40 -51.35
N PHE A 282 -17.14 35.67 -51.72
CA PHE A 282 -16.57 36.08 -53.00
C PHE A 282 -15.12 35.63 -53.13
N ASP A 283 -14.29 35.77 -52.09
CA ASP A 283 -12.90 35.31 -52.09
C ASP A 283 -12.79 33.78 -52.32
N ARG A 284 -13.79 33.01 -51.86
CA ARG A 284 -13.81 31.54 -52.02
C ARG A 284 -14.39 31.04 -53.34
N LYS A 285 -15.46 31.69 -53.83
CA LYS A 285 -16.26 31.19 -54.96
C LYS A 285 -16.23 32.11 -56.18
N GLY A 286 -15.60 33.28 -56.09
CA GLY A 286 -15.56 34.28 -57.15
C GLY A 286 -16.95 34.71 -57.59
N VAL A 287 -17.14 34.78 -58.91
CA VAL A 287 -18.39 35.24 -59.56
C VAL A 287 -19.58 34.32 -59.27
N ASP A 288 -19.33 33.06 -58.90
CA ASP A 288 -20.37 32.07 -58.59
C ASP A 288 -20.85 32.16 -57.12
N ALA A 289 -20.38 33.14 -56.34
CA ALA A 289 -20.80 33.35 -54.97
C ALA A 289 -22.26 33.85 -54.89
N GLU A 290 -23.12 33.09 -54.22
CA GLU A 290 -24.44 33.57 -53.82
C GLU A 290 -24.30 34.56 -52.66
N LEU A 291 -24.36 35.87 -52.97
CA LEU A 291 -24.20 36.93 -51.98
C LEU A 291 -25.50 37.26 -51.25
N LEU A 292 -25.37 37.59 -49.98
CA LEU A 292 -26.47 38.03 -49.13
C LEU A 292 -26.86 39.48 -49.44
N SER A 293 -28.14 39.79 -49.25
CA SER A 293 -28.68 41.13 -49.50
C SER A 293 -28.16 42.17 -48.51
N GLU A 294 -27.50 43.21 -49.02
CA GLU A 294 -27.06 44.38 -48.24
C GLU A 294 -28.19 45.35 -47.85
N LYS A 295 -29.45 45.01 -48.10
CA LYS A 295 -30.61 45.81 -47.66
C LYS A 295 -30.84 45.75 -46.14
N GLY A 296 -30.01 45.01 -45.39
CA GLY A 296 -29.98 44.94 -43.93
C GLY A 296 -31.13 44.19 -43.26
N ARG A 297 -32.15 43.78 -44.02
CA ARG A 297 -33.27 42.95 -43.55
C ARG A 297 -33.07 41.51 -44.04
N LEU A 298 -32.49 40.70 -43.17
CA LEU A 298 -32.34 39.26 -43.41
C LEU A 298 -33.55 38.51 -42.85
N ASN A 299 -33.98 37.47 -43.57
CA ASN A 299 -34.89 36.48 -43.01
C ASN A 299 -34.12 35.58 -42.01
N ARG A 300 -34.82 34.65 -41.36
CA ARG A 300 -34.20 33.78 -40.33
C ARG A 300 -33.11 32.87 -40.88
N GLU A 301 -33.27 32.37 -42.10
CA GLU A 301 -32.32 31.47 -42.76
C GLU A 301 -31.05 32.23 -43.13
N GLN A 302 -31.18 33.37 -43.81
CA GLN A 302 -30.08 34.26 -44.14
C GLN A 302 -29.31 34.76 -42.91
N ALA A 303 -30.01 35.05 -41.80
CA ALA A 303 -29.36 35.40 -40.54
C ALA A 303 -28.57 34.20 -39.95
N GLY A 304 -29.06 32.98 -40.16
CA GLY A 304 -28.34 31.75 -39.85
C GLY A 304 -27.10 31.57 -40.72
N ASP A 305 -27.18 31.89 -42.01
CA ASP A 305 -26.03 31.82 -42.94
C ASP A 305 -24.94 32.81 -42.58
N VAL A 306 -25.30 34.05 -42.24
CA VAL A 306 -24.33 35.03 -41.70
C VAL A 306 -23.60 34.45 -40.49
N ALA A 307 -24.34 33.90 -39.52
CA ALA A 307 -23.73 33.33 -38.32
C ALA A 307 -22.82 32.13 -38.62
N LYS A 308 -23.21 31.26 -39.55
CA LYS A 308 -22.41 30.13 -40.01
C LYS A 308 -21.10 30.61 -40.67
N HIS A 309 -21.18 31.53 -41.62
CA HIS A 309 -20.00 32.01 -42.33
C HIS A 309 -19.08 32.84 -41.44
N MET A 310 -19.61 33.61 -40.49
CA MET A 310 -18.78 34.26 -39.47
C MET A 310 -18.02 33.26 -38.60
N GLN A 311 -18.63 32.11 -38.26
CA GLN A 311 -17.90 31.03 -37.58
C GLN A 311 -16.79 30.46 -38.47
N GLU A 312 -17.06 30.21 -39.75
CA GLU A 312 -16.05 29.72 -40.70
C GLU A 312 -14.87 30.69 -40.83
N MET A 313 -15.16 31.99 -40.99
CA MET A 313 -14.15 33.05 -41.02
C MET A 313 -13.28 33.04 -39.76
N PHE A 314 -13.90 32.92 -38.58
CA PHE A 314 -13.15 32.89 -37.32
C PHE A 314 -12.30 31.62 -37.19
N TYR A 315 -12.83 30.46 -37.56
CA TYR A 315 -12.08 29.19 -37.54
C TYR A 315 -10.86 29.25 -38.44
N GLU A 316 -11.00 29.75 -39.67
CA GLU A 316 -9.87 29.88 -40.60
C GLU A 316 -8.82 30.86 -40.09
N PHE A 317 -9.27 32.02 -39.59
CA PHE A 317 -8.38 33.02 -39.03
C PHE A 317 -7.57 32.46 -37.86
N VAL A 318 -8.23 31.83 -36.88
CA VAL A 318 -7.55 31.26 -35.69
C VAL A 318 -6.69 30.06 -36.07
N ASN A 319 -7.09 29.25 -37.06
CA ASN A 319 -6.25 28.18 -37.57
C ASN A 319 -4.93 28.70 -38.12
N GLU A 320 -4.99 29.66 -39.04
CA GLU A 320 -3.81 30.23 -39.67
C GLU A 320 -2.91 30.97 -38.68
N HIS A 321 -3.50 31.78 -37.79
CA HIS A 321 -2.75 32.75 -36.98
C HIS A 321 -2.41 32.27 -35.55
N LEU A 322 -3.07 31.22 -35.05
CA LEU A 322 -2.86 30.71 -33.69
C LEU A 322 -2.57 29.21 -33.64
N PHE A 323 -3.37 28.38 -34.31
CA PHE A 323 -3.33 26.93 -34.10
C PHE A 323 -2.35 26.18 -35.01
N HIS A 324 -2.27 26.48 -36.30
CA HIS A 324 -1.34 25.83 -37.24
C HIS A 324 0.13 26.00 -36.83
N PRO A 325 0.60 27.17 -36.37
CA PRO A 325 1.95 27.33 -35.82
C PRO A 325 2.26 26.40 -34.64
N LYS A 326 1.22 25.93 -33.94
CA LYS A 326 1.29 25.02 -32.79
C LYS A 326 0.93 23.57 -33.14
N GLY A 327 0.79 23.25 -34.43
CA GLY A 327 0.44 21.91 -34.89
C GLY A 327 -0.99 21.48 -34.56
N ILE A 328 -1.90 22.42 -34.30
CA ILE A 328 -3.33 22.20 -33.99
C ILE A 328 -4.16 22.61 -35.20
N ASN A 329 -5.28 21.93 -35.46
CA ASN A 329 -6.29 22.34 -36.43
C ASN A 329 -7.69 22.25 -35.82
N ALA A 330 -8.38 23.38 -35.72
CA ALA A 330 -9.77 23.45 -35.31
C ALA A 330 -10.70 23.22 -36.50
N ASP A 331 -11.65 22.31 -36.34
CA ASP A 331 -12.66 22.02 -37.35
C ASP A 331 -14.05 21.89 -36.70
N PHE A 332 -15.10 22.06 -37.49
CA PHE A 332 -16.45 21.82 -37.03
C PHE A 332 -16.63 20.33 -36.73
N HIS A 333 -17.44 20.02 -35.73
CA HIS A 333 -17.89 18.64 -35.56
C HIS A 333 -18.60 18.14 -36.83
N PRO A 334 -18.42 16.86 -37.20
CA PRO A 334 -19.13 16.27 -38.33
C PRO A 334 -20.64 16.37 -38.13
N GLU A 335 -21.38 16.40 -39.24
CA GLU A 335 -22.82 16.65 -39.23
C GLU A 335 -23.59 15.62 -38.39
N SER A 336 -23.16 14.36 -38.41
CA SER A 336 -23.70 13.27 -37.59
C SER A 336 -23.66 13.60 -36.08
N VAL A 337 -22.56 14.18 -35.60
CA VAL A 337 -22.42 14.62 -34.21
C VAL A 337 -23.27 15.87 -33.96
N ARG A 338 -23.29 16.83 -34.90
CA ARG A 338 -24.07 18.08 -34.78
C ARG A 338 -25.59 17.84 -34.72
N LYS A 339 -26.08 16.76 -35.34
CA LYS A 339 -27.49 16.34 -35.35
C LYS A 339 -27.81 15.25 -34.32
N SER A 340 -26.83 14.78 -33.55
CA SER A 340 -27.04 13.74 -32.52
C SER A 340 -28.06 14.17 -31.45
N GLU A 341 -28.77 13.18 -30.88
CA GLU A 341 -29.68 13.40 -29.74
C GLU A 341 -28.98 14.07 -28.58
N LYS A 342 -27.73 13.67 -28.29
CA LYS A 342 -26.88 14.30 -27.28
C LYS A 342 -26.71 15.79 -27.52
N ARG A 343 -26.40 16.22 -28.76
CA ARG A 343 -26.29 17.66 -29.08
C ARG A 343 -27.63 18.38 -29.04
N MET A 344 -28.73 17.73 -29.44
CA MET A 344 -30.07 18.30 -29.31
C MET A 344 -30.44 18.52 -27.84
N GLN A 345 -30.10 17.57 -26.97
CA GLN A 345 -30.31 17.65 -25.54
C GLN A 345 -29.46 18.76 -24.91
N MET A 346 -28.16 18.85 -25.23
CA MET A 346 -27.30 19.96 -24.80
C MET A 346 -27.86 21.33 -25.23
N ARG A 347 -28.47 21.44 -26.43
CA ARG A 347 -29.11 22.69 -26.88
C ARG A 347 -30.38 23.03 -26.08
N LYS A 348 -31.14 22.04 -25.62
CA LYS A 348 -32.29 22.25 -24.73
C LYS A 348 -31.80 22.72 -23.36
N GLU A 349 -30.80 22.04 -22.81
CA GLU A 349 -30.19 22.35 -21.50
C GLU A 349 -29.52 23.72 -21.48
N ALA A 350 -28.89 24.16 -22.58
CA ALA A 350 -28.29 25.49 -22.68
C ALA A 350 -29.28 26.65 -22.47
N LYS A 351 -30.60 26.39 -22.60
CA LYS A 351 -31.66 27.38 -22.31
C LYS A 351 -31.99 27.50 -20.82
N LEU A 352 -31.55 26.55 -20.00
CA LEU A 352 -31.73 26.58 -18.55
C LEU A 352 -30.77 27.60 -17.91
N ALA A 353 -31.08 28.04 -16.69
CA ALA A 353 -30.17 28.85 -15.89
C ALA A 353 -28.88 28.06 -15.62
N LYS A 354 -27.72 28.73 -15.54
CA LYS A 354 -26.40 28.05 -15.49
C LYS A 354 -26.33 27.02 -14.36
N ARG A 355 -26.86 27.32 -13.17
CA ARG A 355 -26.98 26.42 -12.01
C ARG A 355 -27.82 25.15 -12.28
N ASP A 356 -28.83 25.25 -13.14
CA ASP A 356 -29.77 24.16 -13.47
C ASP A 356 -29.28 23.34 -14.67
N ARG A 357 -28.14 23.71 -15.28
CA ARG A 357 -27.54 22.95 -16.39
C ARG A 357 -26.80 21.74 -15.82
N PRO A 358 -26.95 20.55 -16.41
CA PRO A 358 -26.29 19.33 -15.92
C PRO A 358 -24.76 19.35 -16.08
N PHE A 359 -24.21 20.22 -16.93
CA PHE A 359 -22.78 20.39 -17.13
C PHE A 359 -22.39 21.85 -16.87
N ASN A 360 -22.03 22.17 -15.63
CA ASN A 360 -21.51 23.47 -15.19
C ASN A 360 -20.36 23.27 -14.17
N TYR A 361 -19.74 24.36 -13.68
CA TYR A 361 -18.65 24.27 -12.70
C TYR A 361 -19.08 23.52 -11.42
N HIS A 362 -20.27 23.79 -10.91
CA HIS A 362 -20.82 23.14 -9.72
C HIS A 362 -20.98 21.63 -9.88
N THR A 363 -21.59 21.17 -10.96
CA THR A 363 -21.82 19.75 -11.19
C THR A 363 -20.48 19.04 -11.36
N ARG A 364 -19.49 19.67 -11.99
CA ARG A 364 -18.12 19.15 -12.05
C ARG A 364 -17.45 19.09 -10.68
N LEU A 365 -17.67 20.09 -9.82
CA LEU A 365 -17.17 20.08 -8.45
C LEU A 365 -17.79 18.93 -7.65
N LEU A 366 -19.09 18.70 -7.79
CA LEU A 366 -19.79 17.55 -7.17
C LEU A 366 -19.26 16.22 -7.71
N GLU A 367 -19.07 16.09 -9.02
CA GLU A 367 -18.47 14.89 -9.64
C GLU A 367 -17.05 14.61 -9.12
N ASP A 368 -16.24 15.66 -8.91
CA ASP A 368 -14.89 15.54 -8.37
C ASP A 368 -14.90 15.12 -6.89
N VAL A 369 -15.81 15.70 -6.09
CA VAL A 369 -16.03 15.28 -4.69
C VAL A 369 -16.45 13.81 -4.63
N ASP A 370 -17.44 13.38 -5.42
CA ASP A 370 -17.88 11.98 -5.48
C ASP A 370 -16.73 11.04 -5.90
N SER A 371 -15.91 11.47 -6.87
CA SER A 371 -14.71 10.72 -7.31
C SER A 371 -13.69 10.59 -6.19
N LEU A 372 -13.41 11.67 -5.45
CA LEU A 372 -12.50 11.69 -4.31
C LEU A 372 -13.03 10.85 -3.15
N GLU A 373 -14.33 10.89 -2.86
CA GLU A 373 -14.97 10.05 -1.84
C GLU A 373 -14.86 8.56 -2.19
N ASN A 374 -15.14 8.20 -3.45
CA ASN A 374 -14.97 6.83 -3.92
C ASN A 374 -13.53 6.34 -3.83
N LYS A 375 -12.56 7.21 -4.17
CA LYS A 375 -11.14 6.92 -4.05
C LYS A 375 -10.70 6.78 -2.58
N SER A 376 -11.21 7.64 -1.71
CA SER A 376 -10.99 7.59 -0.26
C SER A 376 -11.54 6.29 0.34
N LYS A 377 -12.77 5.90 -0.05
CA LYS A 377 -13.37 4.63 0.36
C LYS A 377 -12.54 3.43 -0.11
N SER A 378 -12.11 3.41 -1.38
CA SER A 378 -11.24 2.37 -1.91
C SER A 378 -9.89 2.28 -1.17
N LEU A 379 -9.30 3.43 -0.82
CA LEU A 379 -8.07 3.47 -0.02
C LEU A 379 -8.32 2.94 1.41
N ASN A 380 -9.41 3.32 2.05
CA ASN A 380 -9.79 2.80 3.37
C ASN A 380 -10.01 1.29 3.35
N ASP A 381 -10.65 0.74 2.30
CA ASP A 381 -10.81 -0.71 2.13
C ASP A 381 -9.44 -1.40 2.00
N LYS A 382 -8.50 -0.82 1.24
CA LYS A 382 -7.11 -1.33 1.14
C LYS A 382 -6.37 -1.28 2.48
N VAL A 383 -6.49 -0.19 3.22
CA VAL A 383 -5.89 -0.04 4.55
C VAL A 383 -6.48 -1.06 5.52
N SER A 384 -7.80 -1.29 5.49
CA SER A 384 -8.47 -2.31 6.31
C SER A 384 -7.97 -3.72 5.98
N LEU A 385 -7.81 -4.05 4.70
CA LEU A 385 -7.29 -5.35 4.26
C LEU A 385 -5.82 -5.54 4.69
N GLN A 386 -4.99 -4.50 4.53
CA GLN A 386 -3.60 -4.53 5.00
C GLN A 386 -3.52 -4.71 6.51
N LYS A 387 -4.39 -4.03 7.28
CA LYS A 387 -4.44 -4.19 8.74
C LYS A 387 -4.76 -5.63 9.15
N LYS A 388 -5.77 -6.26 8.53
CA LYS A 388 -6.05 -7.69 8.76
C LYS A 388 -4.85 -8.59 8.43
N THR A 389 -4.12 -8.27 7.36
CA THR A 389 -2.92 -9.03 6.97
C THR A 389 -1.81 -8.89 8.02
N VAL A 390 -1.64 -7.70 8.60
CA VAL A 390 -0.70 -7.46 9.70
C VAL A 390 -1.13 -8.25 10.93
N ASP A 391 -2.40 -8.19 11.34
CA ASP A 391 -2.93 -8.92 12.49
C ASP A 391 -2.75 -10.46 12.33
N ASP A 392 -2.95 -11.00 11.12
CA ASP A 392 -2.70 -12.41 10.79
C ASP A 392 -1.20 -12.77 10.87
N LEU A 393 -0.32 -11.88 10.42
CA LEU A 393 1.13 -12.07 10.50
C LEU A 393 1.63 -12.00 11.94
N GLU A 394 1.11 -11.08 12.75
CA GLU A 394 1.40 -10.99 14.18
C GLU A 394 0.96 -12.25 14.91
N SER A 395 -0.24 -12.77 14.59
CA SER A 395 -0.75 -14.02 15.15
C SER A 395 0.14 -15.22 14.78
N LYS A 396 0.59 -15.31 13.52
CA LYS A 396 1.54 -16.34 13.08
C LYS A 396 2.90 -16.20 13.74
N ALA A 397 3.39 -14.98 13.91
CA ALA A 397 4.65 -14.71 14.59
C ALA A 397 4.60 -15.14 16.06
N ALA A 398 3.50 -14.84 16.76
CA ALA A 398 3.27 -15.29 18.12
C ALA A 398 3.26 -16.83 18.22
N TYR A 399 2.53 -17.52 17.33
CA TYR A 399 2.50 -18.98 17.27
C TYR A 399 3.89 -19.59 17.01
N LEU A 400 4.65 -19.03 16.07
CA LEU A 400 6.02 -19.48 15.78
C LEU A 400 6.96 -19.25 16.97
N SER A 401 6.80 -18.14 17.70
CA SER A 401 7.57 -17.86 18.90
C SER A 401 7.33 -18.91 19.99
N GLU A 402 6.07 -19.23 20.27
CA GLU A 402 5.70 -20.27 21.25
C GLU A 402 6.21 -21.66 20.84
N SER A 403 6.12 -21.98 19.54
CA SER A 403 6.68 -23.21 18.99
C SER A 403 8.20 -23.29 19.16
N CYS A 404 8.92 -22.18 18.91
CA CYS A 404 10.37 -22.09 19.14
C CYS A 404 10.73 -22.28 20.61
N GLU A 405 10.00 -21.66 21.54
CA GLU A 405 10.21 -21.86 22.98
C GLU A 405 10.04 -23.33 23.39
N THR A 406 9.00 -23.99 22.88
CA THR A 406 8.76 -25.42 23.11
C THR A 406 9.92 -26.28 22.59
N LEU A 407 10.43 -25.97 21.41
CA LEU A 407 11.57 -26.67 20.82
C LEU A 407 12.87 -26.43 21.62
N ILE A 408 13.07 -25.23 22.16
CA ILE A 408 14.21 -24.92 23.05
C ILE A 408 14.13 -25.77 24.32
N ILE A 409 12.96 -25.84 24.97
CA ILE A 409 12.74 -26.68 26.15
C ILE A 409 13.05 -28.15 25.83
N LYS A 410 12.55 -28.66 24.70
CA LYS A 410 12.79 -30.05 24.28
C LYS A 410 14.27 -30.33 24.00
N ARG A 411 14.97 -29.39 23.35
CA ARG A 411 16.43 -29.48 23.12
C ARG A 411 17.18 -29.55 24.45
N ASP A 412 16.81 -28.72 25.41
CA ASP A 412 17.51 -28.66 26.70
C ASP A 412 17.25 -29.91 27.54
N ALA A 413 16.04 -30.48 27.49
CA ALA A 413 15.74 -31.78 28.09
C ALA A 413 16.59 -32.91 27.48
N LEU A 414 16.70 -32.97 26.16
CA LEU A 414 17.53 -33.97 25.46
C LEU A 414 19.02 -33.83 25.81
N LYS A 415 19.53 -32.60 25.92
CA LYS A 415 20.90 -32.37 26.39
C LYS A 415 21.11 -32.92 27.80
N LEU A 416 20.16 -32.71 28.70
CA LEU A 416 20.23 -33.22 30.07
C LEU A 416 20.27 -34.75 30.10
N GLU A 417 19.45 -35.41 29.29
CA GLU A 417 19.43 -36.86 29.14
C GLU A 417 20.75 -37.41 28.59
N CYS A 418 21.34 -36.73 27.61
CA CYS A 418 22.65 -37.09 27.05
C CYS A 418 23.75 -37.04 28.12
N ILE A 419 23.77 -35.98 28.96
CA ILE A 419 24.71 -35.85 30.09
C ILE A 419 24.52 -37.00 31.09
N GLN A 420 23.28 -37.38 31.40
CA GLN A 420 23.00 -38.50 32.30
C GLN A 420 23.48 -39.85 31.74
N GLN A 421 23.29 -40.07 30.44
CA GLN A 421 23.79 -41.28 29.78
C GLN A 421 25.32 -41.34 29.76
N GLU A 422 26.01 -40.23 29.50
CA GLU A 422 27.47 -40.15 29.57
C GLU A 422 27.99 -40.45 30.98
N ALA A 423 27.34 -39.90 32.02
CA ALA A 423 27.69 -40.19 33.41
C ALA A 423 27.49 -41.67 33.77
N ALA A 424 26.41 -42.30 33.27
CA ALA A 424 26.17 -43.73 33.45
C ALA A 424 27.21 -44.59 32.71
N ALA A 425 27.60 -44.20 31.50
CA ALA A 425 28.64 -44.87 30.72
C ALA A 425 30.00 -44.81 31.44
N GLN A 426 30.40 -43.64 31.97
CA GLN A 426 31.62 -43.51 32.77
C GLN A 426 31.59 -44.36 34.04
N LYS A 427 30.44 -44.42 34.73
CA LYS A 427 30.28 -45.27 35.92
C LYS A 427 30.45 -46.75 35.58
N ASN A 428 29.89 -47.20 34.46
CA ASN A 428 30.04 -48.57 33.98
C ASN A 428 31.49 -48.88 33.56
N GLN A 429 32.17 -47.95 32.89
CA GLN A 429 33.58 -48.10 32.53
C GLN A 429 34.46 -48.27 33.79
N ARG A 430 34.24 -47.47 34.84
CA ARG A 430 34.93 -47.63 36.14
C ARG A 430 34.68 -48.98 36.78
N ARG A 431 33.44 -49.51 36.72
CA ARG A 431 33.11 -50.86 37.23
C ARG A 431 33.85 -51.94 36.45
N LEU A 432 33.93 -51.82 35.14
CA LEU A 432 34.64 -52.76 34.28
C LEU A 432 36.14 -52.76 34.57
N SER A 433 36.77 -51.59 34.70
CA SER A 433 38.19 -51.48 35.07
C SER A 433 38.47 -52.07 36.45
N LYS A 434 37.56 -51.88 37.43
CA LYS A 434 37.68 -52.51 38.75
C LYS A 434 37.57 -54.03 38.69
N LYS A 435 36.67 -54.56 37.84
CA LYS A 435 36.51 -56.00 37.64
C LYS A 435 37.77 -56.64 37.04
N MET A 436 38.33 -56.03 35.98
CA MET A 436 39.59 -56.50 35.38
C MET A 436 40.74 -56.57 36.39
N ARG A 437 40.87 -55.56 37.25
CA ARG A 437 41.93 -55.52 38.27
C ARG A 437 41.78 -56.64 39.31
N LEU A 438 40.54 -56.96 39.68
CA LEU A 438 40.24 -58.07 40.60
C LEU A 438 40.49 -59.43 39.94
N GLU A 439 40.18 -59.60 38.65
CA GLU A 439 40.48 -60.83 37.91
C GLU A 439 41.99 -61.08 37.84
N GLN A 440 42.79 -60.04 37.56
CA GLN A 440 44.26 -60.13 37.60
C GLN A 440 44.80 -60.57 38.98
N GLU A 441 44.24 -60.02 40.07
CA GLU A 441 44.66 -60.36 41.43
C GLU A 441 44.30 -61.81 41.82
N VAL A 442 43.18 -62.33 41.29
CA VAL A 442 42.77 -63.73 41.46
C VAL A 442 43.71 -64.67 40.69
N ASP A 443 44.07 -64.34 39.46
CA ASP A 443 44.99 -65.15 38.64
C ASP A 443 46.39 -65.23 39.26
N GLU A 444 46.89 -64.12 39.81
CA GLU A 444 48.17 -64.09 40.54
C GLU A 444 48.14 -64.98 41.79
N ARG A 445 47.05 -64.95 42.57
CA ARG A 445 46.88 -65.83 43.73
C ARG A 445 46.79 -67.30 43.35
N LEU A 446 46.10 -67.62 42.25
CA LEU A 446 45.98 -68.98 41.75
C LEU A 446 47.35 -69.53 41.32
N SER A 447 48.13 -68.73 40.59
CA SER A 447 49.51 -69.06 40.18
C SER A 447 50.43 -69.33 41.39
N ALA A 448 50.31 -68.53 42.46
CA ALA A 448 51.07 -68.74 43.69
C ALA A 448 50.69 -70.05 44.39
N LYS A 449 49.39 -70.39 44.45
CA LYS A 449 48.89 -71.64 45.06
C LYS A 449 49.35 -72.89 44.30
N VAL A 450 49.32 -72.86 42.96
CA VAL A 450 49.82 -73.97 42.12
C VAL A 450 51.32 -74.20 42.33
N LYS A 451 52.10 -73.16 42.61
CA LYS A 451 53.53 -73.30 42.95
C LYS A 451 53.76 -73.94 44.33
N GLU A 452 52.89 -73.68 45.31
CA GLU A 452 52.96 -74.34 46.62
C GLU A 452 52.60 -75.83 46.54
N GLU A 453 51.56 -76.17 45.78
CA GLU A 453 51.12 -77.56 45.59
C GLU A 453 52.23 -78.43 45.00
N LYS A 454 52.93 -77.93 43.96
CA LYS A 454 54.09 -78.62 43.37
C LYS A 454 55.25 -78.85 44.35
N LYS A 455 55.44 -77.96 45.33
CA LYS A 455 56.45 -78.17 46.39
C LYS A 455 56.01 -79.24 47.38
N LEU A 456 54.71 -79.35 47.64
CA LEU A 456 54.14 -80.36 48.52
C LEU A 456 54.26 -81.76 47.91
N ASP A 457 53.98 -81.91 46.61
CA ASP A 457 54.09 -83.17 45.87
C ASP A 457 55.52 -83.72 45.84
N ALA A 458 56.52 -82.84 45.68
CA ALA A 458 57.93 -83.22 45.74
C ALA A 458 58.34 -83.75 47.14
N SER A 459 57.74 -83.21 48.20
CA SER A 459 57.96 -83.65 49.59
C SER A 459 57.31 -85.00 49.89
N ILE A 460 56.14 -85.27 49.29
CA ILE A 460 55.43 -86.55 49.41
C ILE A 460 56.22 -87.67 48.72
N TRP A 461 56.74 -87.42 47.51
CA TRP A 461 57.55 -88.38 46.76
C TRP A 461 58.80 -88.82 47.53
N LEU A 462 59.51 -87.87 48.15
CA LEU A 462 60.72 -88.14 48.94
C LEU A 462 60.44 -89.02 50.18
N LYS A 463 59.25 -88.89 50.79
CA LYS A 463 58.85 -89.70 51.95
C LYS A 463 58.45 -91.12 51.57
N GLN A 464 57.87 -91.32 50.38
CA GLN A 464 57.50 -92.66 49.89
C GLN A 464 58.72 -93.51 49.51
N GLN A 465 59.78 -92.90 49.00
CA GLN A 465 61.07 -93.57 48.75
C GLN A 465 61.70 -94.09 50.06
N LYS A 466 61.56 -93.33 51.15
CA LYS A 466 62.06 -93.72 52.47
C LYS A 466 61.27 -94.88 53.11
N HIS A 467 59.99 -94.99 52.80
CA HIS A 467 59.15 -96.09 53.27
C HIS A 467 59.49 -97.43 52.60
N THR A 468 59.84 -97.39 51.31
CA THR A 468 60.20 -98.60 50.54
C THR A 468 61.54 -99.21 50.99
N GLU A 469 62.48 -98.38 51.45
CA GLU A 469 63.74 -98.85 52.07
C GLU A 469 63.50 -99.53 53.43
N LEU A 470 62.57 -99.00 54.23
CA LEU A 470 62.19 -99.57 55.54
C LEU A 470 61.47 -100.92 55.39
N ASP A 471 60.60 -101.08 54.39
CA ASP A 471 59.87 -102.33 54.15
C ASP A 471 60.79 -103.48 53.70
N SER A 472 61.88 -103.18 52.97
CA SER A 472 62.90 -104.19 52.62
C SER A 472 63.69 -104.69 53.83
N ALA A 473 64.00 -103.81 54.78
CA ALA A 473 64.72 -104.17 56.01
C ALA A 473 63.88 -105.03 56.97
N ILE A 474 62.56 -104.86 56.97
CA ILE A 474 61.62 -105.64 57.78
C ILE A 474 61.45 -107.06 57.21
N ALA A 475 61.38 -107.21 55.88
CA ALA A 475 61.27 -108.51 55.22
C ALA A 475 62.49 -109.42 55.47
N GLU A 476 63.69 -108.85 55.51
CA GLU A 476 64.93 -109.59 55.79
C GLU A 476 64.99 -110.12 57.23
N LYS A 477 64.53 -109.32 58.20
CA LYS A 477 64.48 -109.70 59.63
C LYS A 477 63.42 -110.76 59.93
N GLN A 478 62.29 -110.75 59.22
CA GLN A 478 61.20 -111.72 59.40
C GLN A 478 61.58 -113.12 58.88
N SER A 479 62.31 -113.21 57.77
CA SER A 479 62.85 -114.46 57.19
C SER A 479 63.83 -115.21 58.12
N ILE A 480 64.59 -114.47 58.95
CA ILE A 480 65.52 -115.05 59.93
C ILE A 480 64.76 -115.63 61.13
N LEU A 481 63.67 -114.98 61.55
CA LEU A 481 62.83 -115.42 62.66
C LEU A 481 62.03 -116.69 62.33
N ASP A 482 61.52 -116.79 61.10
CA ASP A 482 60.75 -117.97 60.67
C ASP A 482 61.62 -119.24 60.55
N ARG A 483 62.92 -119.11 60.24
CA ARG A 483 63.87 -120.26 60.27
C ARG A 483 64.17 -120.76 61.69
N PHE A 484 64.25 -119.87 62.67
CA PHE A 484 64.51 -120.25 64.06
C PHE A 484 63.29 -120.90 64.74
N SER A 485 62.08 -120.47 64.37
CA SER A 485 60.82 -121.02 64.87
C SER A 485 60.63 -122.49 64.44
N VAL A 486 60.87 -122.81 63.17
CA VAL A 486 60.71 -124.18 62.62
C VAL A 486 61.71 -125.18 63.21
N MET A 487 62.95 -124.76 63.48
CA MET A 487 63.97 -125.63 64.10
C MET A 487 63.67 -125.95 65.57
N THR A 488 63.04 -125.03 66.30
CA THR A 488 62.75 -125.19 67.74
C THR A 488 61.52 -126.09 67.97
N THR A 489 60.53 -126.03 67.09
CA THR A 489 59.31 -126.86 67.17
C THR A 489 59.55 -128.33 66.78
N GLN A 490 60.53 -128.62 65.92
CA GLN A 490 60.90 -129.99 65.55
C GLN A 490 61.76 -130.71 66.61
N ALA A 491 62.52 -129.98 67.43
CA ALA A 491 63.38 -130.56 68.47
C ALA A 491 62.64 -130.94 69.78
N LEU A 492 61.51 -130.29 70.09
CA LEU A 492 60.78 -130.45 71.36
C LEU A 492 59.59 -131.43 71.30
N LEU A 493 59.21 -131.90 70.10
CA LEU A 493 58.07 -132.80 69.88
C LEU A 493 58.19 -134.19 70.55
N PRO A 494 59.38 -134.82 70.66
CA PRO A 494 59.54 -136.08 71.40
C PRO A 494 59.38 -135.93 72.92
N VAL A 495 59.78 -134.77 73.46
CA VAL A 495 59.75 -134.48 74.91
C VAL A 495 58.32 -134.19 75.38
N HIS A 496 57.52 -133.51 74.55
CA HIS A 496 56.11 -133.26 74.82
C HIS A 496 55.29 -134.56 74.91
N LYS A 497 55.50 -135.51 73.98
CA LYS A 497 54.86 -136.84 74.01
C LYS A 497 55.30 -137.69 75.20
N MET A 498 56.54 -137.53 75.68
CA MET A 498 57.06 -138.24 76.85
C MET A 498 56.43 -137.73 78.16
N LEU A 499 56.25 -136.41 78.29
CA LEU A 499 55.59 -135.79 79.45
C LEU A 499 54.08 -136.14 79.50
N GLU A 500 53.43 -136.24 78.34
CA GLU A 500 52.02 -136.66 78.24
C GLU A 500 51.83 -138.14 78.65
N HIS A 501 52.80 -139.02 78.33
CA HIS A 501 52.83 -140.41 78.80
C HIS A 501 53.16 -140.57 80.29
N MET A 502 54.00 -139.69 80.85
CA MET A 502 54.30 -139.69 82.27
C MET A 502 53.11 -139.22 83.12
N ASN A 503 52.39 -138.19 82.66
CA ASN A 503 51.21 -137.69 83.37
C ASN A 503 50.08 -138.74 83.40
N ASN A 504 49.88 -139.47 82.30
CA ASN A 504 48.90 -140.56 82.23
C ASN A 504 49.28 -141.80 83.07
N ARG A 505 50.56 -141.98 83.45
CA ARG A 505 50.98 -143.07 84.36
C ARG A 505 50.82 -142.73 85.85
N LEU A 506 50.81 -141.46 86.22
CA LEU A 506 50.63 -141.03 87.63
C LEU A 506 49.16 -141.12 88.10
N ILE A 507 48.20 -141.12 87.17
CA ILE A 507 46.75 -141.21 87.47
C ILE A 507 46.31 -142.64 87.87
N LEU A 508 47.13 -143.68 87.69
CA LEU A 508 46.72 -145.08 87.88
C LEU A 508 47.31 -145.83 89.08
N LYS A 509 48.10 -145.19 89.96
CA LYS A 509 48.59 -145.81 91.21
C LYS A 509 48.40 -144.88 92.40
N GLY A 510 47.31 -145.09 93.13
CA GLY A 510 46.89 -144.26 94.26
C GLY A 510 47.85 -144.21 95.47
N ARG A 511 47.69 -143.10 96.21
CA ARG A 511 48.09 -142.68 97.59
C ARG A 511 49.40 -143.11 98.26
N ALA A 512 50.16 -144.10 97.77
CA ALA A 512 51.51 -144.41 98.30
C ALA A 512 52.64 -143.78 97.45
N GLY A 513 52.43 -143.58 96.14
CA GLY A 513 53.46 -143.06 95.22
C GLY A 513 53.65 -141.54 95.22
N ALA A 514 52.67 -140.77 95.73
CA ALA A 514 52.78 -139.31 95.82
C ALA A 514 53.85 -138.88 96.84
N ALA A 515 53.99 -139.61 97.95
CA ALA A 515 54.99 -139.33 98.97
C ALA A 515 56.43 -139.61 98.49
N GLU A 516 56.64 -140.65 97.68
CA GLU A 516 57.95 -140.95 97.07
C GLU A 516 58.34 -139.93 96.01
N PHE A 517 57.40 -139.49 95.17
CA PHE A 517 57.67 -138.45 94.16
C PHE A 517 58.00 -137.10 94.82
N MET A 518 57.27 -136.75 95.90
CA MET A 518 57.55 -135.54 96.67
C MET A 518 58.97 -135.56 97.26
N GLN A 519 59.41 -136.70 97.80
CA GLN A 519 60.80 -136.88 98.22
C GLN A 519 61.80 -136.76 97.07
N TYR A 520 61.48 -137.25 95.87
CA TYR A 520 62.38 -137.17 94.71
C TYR A 520 62.57 -135.73 94.24
N VAL A 521 61.48 -134.95 94.16
CA VAL A 521 61.53 -133.53 93.80
C VAL A 521 62.28 -132.73 94.86
N ILE A 522 62.01 -132.97 96.15
CA ILE A 522 62.77 -132.34 97.24
C ILE A 522 64.24 -132.74 97.16
N LYS A 523 64.60 -134.00 96.90
CA LYS A 523 65.99 -134.48 96.83
C LYS A 523 66.74 -133.89 95.63
N ALA A 524 66.08 -133.72 94.49
CA ALA A 524 66.62 -133.04 93.31
C ALA A 524 66.75 -131.52 93.49
N PHE A 525 66.03 -130.94 94.45
CA PHE A 525 66.17 -129.54 94.85
C PHE A 525 67.46 -129.36 95.69
N SER A 526 68.58 -129.10 95.01
CA SER A 526 69.92 -128.92 95.58
C SER A 526 70.51 -127.54 95.29
N ALA A 527 71.64 -127.23 95.93
CA ALA A 527 72.39 -125.98 95.73
C ALA A 527 72.88 -125.80 94.28
N ASP A 528 73.06 -126.90 93.54
CA ASP A 528 73.53 -126.89 92.15
C ASP A 528 72.49 -126.32 91.17
N LEU A 529 71.22 -126.19 91.58
CA LEU A 529 70.20 -125.53 90.77
C LEU A 529 70.36 -124.01 90.85
N PRO A 530 70.38 -123.27 89.72
CA PRO A 530 70.41 -121.81 89.72
C PRO A 530 69.26 -121.20 90.52
N ALA A 531 69.54 -120.14 91.29
CA ALA A 531 68.56 -119.52 92.19
C ALA A 531 67.25 -119.10 91.48
N GLU A 532 67.32 -118.65 90.23
CA GLU A 532 66.15 -118.29 89.45
C GLU A 532 65.28 -119.50 89.08
N LEU A 533 65.88 -120.67 88.85
CA LEU A 533 65.13 -121.91 88.62
C LEU A 533 64.52 -122.47 89.91
N ARG A 534 65.21 -122.32 91.05
CA ARG A 534 64.65 -122.67 92.37
C ARG A 534 63.40 -121.83 92.69
N LYS A 535 63.45 -120.52 92.42
CA LYS A 535 62.29 -119.61 92.53
C LYS A 535 61.14 -120.00 91.58
N ILE A 536 61.44 -120.35 90.33
CA ILE A 536 60.41 -120.81 89.36
C ILE A 536 59.72 -122.07 89.86
N LEU A 537 60.46 -123.04 90.41
CA LEU A 537 59.90 -124.29 90.94
C LEU A 537 59.00 -124.06 92.17
N ILE A 538 59.38 -123.18 93.10
CA ILE A 538 58.52 -122.75 94.21
C ILE A 538 57.25 -122.08 93.68
N LYS A 539 57.38 -121.21 92.67
CA LYS A 539 56.27 -120.48 92.07
C LYS A 539 55.31 -121.38 91.29
N ILE A 540 55.81 -122.44 90.65
CA ILE A 540 54.99 -123.47 90.00
C ILE A 540 54.19 -124.22 91.06
N ALA A 541 54.81 -124.64 92.18
CA ALA A 541 54.11 -125.31 93.28
C ALA A 541 52.97 -124.44 93.85
N ASN A 542 53.24 -123.15 94.08
CA ASN A 542 52.24 -122.16 94.51
C ASN A 542 51.08 -122.04 93.51
N ASN A 543 51.38 -121.82 92.22
CA ASN A 543 50.35 -121.67 91.18
C ASN A 543 49.49 -122.94 90.98
N THR A 544 49.97 -124.12 91.36
CA THR A 544 49.21 -125.38 91.30
C THR A 544 48.38 -125.67 92.55
N GLY A 545 48.50 -124.86 93.62
CA GLY A 545 47.78 -125.03 94.88
C GLY A 545 48.32 -126.15 95.79
N ASP A 546 49.47 -126.75 95.46
CA ASP A 546 50.13 -127.79 96.25
C ASP A 546 50.98 -127.16 97.37
N THR A 547 50.29 -126.74 98.41
CA THR A 547 50.87 -126.07 99.58
C THR A 547 51.86 -126.94 100.36
N GLU A 548 51.78 -128.27 100.26
CA GLU A 548 52.68 -129.16 100.97
C GLU A 548 54.06 -129.20 100.27
N LEU A 549 54.07 -129.28 98.94
CA LEU A 549 55.29 -129.22 98.13
C LEU A 549 55.92 -127.81 98.15
N GLU A 550 55.12 -126.75 98.05
CA GLU A 550 55.61 -125.37 98.14
C GLU A 550 56.37 -125.13 99.45
N ASN A 551 55.78 -125.55 100.58
CA ASN A 551 56.41 -125.40 101.89
C ASN A 551 57.70 -126.21 102.02
N ALA A 552 57.75 -127.42 101.46
CA ALA A 552 58.94 -128.25 101.52
C ALA A 552 60.11 -127.69 100.68
N LEU A 553 59.81 -127.18 99.47
CA LEU A 553 60.82 -126.55 98.60
C LEU A 553 61.29 -125.21 99.16
N THR A 554 60.38 -124.41 99.74
CA THR A 554 60.72 -123.13 100.38
C THR A 554 61.66 -123.36 101.57
N ARG A 555 61.36 -124.34 102.45
CA ARG A 555 62.25 -124.69 103.57
C ARG A 555 63.62 -125.16 103.09
N LYS A 556 63.67 -125.94 102.02
CA LYS A 556 64.93 -126.46 101.49
C LYS A 556 65.76 -125.38 100.80
N ASP A 557 65.11 -124.42 100.13
CA ASP A 557 65.78 -123.24 99.56
C ASP A 557 66.41 -122.37 100.65
N SER A 558 65.70 -122.14 101.75
CA SER A 558 66.26 -121.43 102.92
C SER A 558 67.48 -122.15 103.50
N GLN A 559 67.43 -123.47 103.66
CA GLN A 559 68.58 -124.26 104.15
C GLN A 559 69.79 -124.22 103.19
N ILE A 560 69.54 -124.19 101.88
CA ILE A 560 70.59 -124.07 100.86
C ILE A 560 71.22 -122.67 100.89
N ASN A 561 70.43 -121.62 101.07
CA ASN A 561 70.95 -120.26 101.13
C ASN A 561 71.70 -119.99 102.46
N ASP A 562 71.24 -120.54 103.58
CA ASP A 562 71.92 -120.42 104.89
C ASP A 562 73.27 -121.16 104.95
N SER A 563 73.53 -122.09 104.01
CA SER A 563 74.80 -122.84 103.92
C SER A 563 75.80 -122.26 102.89
N LEU A 564 75.42 -121.22 102.16
CA LEU A 564 76.28 -120.50 101.20
C LEU A 564 76.79 -119.14 101.74
N ASP A 565 76.34 -118.73 102.93
CA ASP A 565 76.76 -117.52 103.68
C ASP A 565 77.71 -117.84 104.88
N MET A 566 78.33 -119.03 104.88
CA MET A 566 79.59 -119.37 105.57
C MET A 566 80.62 -119.83 104.54
#